data_AF-A0A315XKX4-F1
#
_entry.id   AF-A0A315XKX4-F1
#
_cell.length_a   1.000
_cell.length_b   1.000
_cell.length_c   1.000
_cell.angle_alpha   90.00
_cell.angle_beta   90.00
_cell.angle_gamma   90.00
#
_symmetry.space_group_name_H-M   'P 1'
#
loop_
_entity.id
_entity.type
_entity.pdbx_description
1 polymer ?
#
loop_
_entity_poly.entity_id
_entity_poly.type
_entity_poly.pdbx_seq_one_letter_code
_entity_poly.pdbx_strand_id
1 'polypeptide(L)'
;MEKKDMTLIGVALLICVIICVLSPYIASGDPDGLEKSAEDSGVAEDFSVEEINGIPDAIFPDYAFANDPDNQVLQIVALVIGAIVTLALGYAVAEVVRSRN
;
A
#
# COMPACT_ATOMS: atom_id res chain seq x y z
N MET A 1 26.75 12.99 -0.55
CA MET A 1 26.36 11.65 -1.00
C MET A 1 27.43 11.13 -1.91
N GLU A 2 28.03 9.98 -1.57
CA GLU A 2 29.04 9.37 -2.44
C GLU A 2 28.37 8.75 -3.67
N LYS A 3 29.13 8.52 -4.74
CA LYS A 3 28.61 7.85 -5.96
C LYS A 3 28.00 6.49 -5.64
N LYS A 4 28.59 5.77 -4.70
CA LYS A 4 28.12 4.46 -4.22
C LYS A 4 26.73 4.56 -3.57
N ASP A 5 26.51 5.57 -2.74
CA ASP A 5 25.23 5.79 -2.07
C ASP A 5 24.12 6.09 -3.09
N MET A 6 24.42 6.93 -4.09
CA MET A 6 23.49 7.23 -5.18
C MET A 6 23.13 5.98 -5.97
N THR A 7 24.10 5.13 -6.29
CA THR A 7 23.86 3.86 -6.98
C THR A 7 22.98 2.92 -6.14
N LEU A 8 23.27 2.79 -4.84
CA LEU A 8 22.48 1.95 -3.94
C LEU A 8 21.02 2.43 -3.83
N ILE A 9 20.81 3.74 -3.69
CA ILE A 9 19.46 4.33 -3.66
C ILE A 9 18.74 4.07 -4.99
N GLY A 10 19.41 4.27 -6.12
CA GLY A 10 18.84 4.02 -7.44
C GLY A 10 18.42 2.56 -7.64
N VAL A 11 19.27 1.61 -7.20
CA VAL A 11 18.95 0.18 -7.25
C VAL A 11 17.79 -0.17 -6.32
N ALA A 12 17.75 0.39 -5.10
CA ALA A 12 16.66 0.16 -4.16
C ALA A 12 15.31 0.66 -4.73
N LEU A 13 15.29 1.86 -5.32
CA LEU A 13 14.09 2.40 -5.97
C LEU A 13 13.63 1.54 -7.15
N LEU A 14 14.57 1.05 -7.96
CA LEU A 14 14.25 0.14 -9.07
C LEU A 14 13.58 -1.14 -8.54
N ILE A 15 14.12 -1.74 -7.49
CA ILE A 15 13.55 -2.93 -6.85
C ILE A 15 12.15 -2.64 -6.31
N CYS A 16 11.93 -1.49 -5.66
CA CYS A 16 10.61 -1.09 -5.18
C CYS A 16 9.58 -1.02 -6.32
N VAL A 17 9.95 -0.43 -7.47
CA VAL A 17 9.07 -0.36 -8.64
C VAL A 17 8.76 -1.76 -9.18
N ILE A 18 9.76 -2.63 -9.27
CA ILE A 18 9.56 -4.02 -9.70
C ILE A 18 8.57 -4.74 -8.77
N ILE A 19 8.70 -4.58 -7.47
CA ILE A 19 7.78 -5.17 -6.48
C ILE A 19 6.36 -4.62 -6.68
N CYS A 20 6.19 -3.30 -6.86
CA CYS A 20 4.87 -2.71 -7.09
C CYS A 20 4.17 -3.30 -8.33
N VAL A 21 4.92 -3.55 -9.41
CA VAL A 21 4.39 -4.14 -10.65
C VAL A 21 4.07 -5.62 -10.48
N LEU A 22 4.89 -6.36 -9.75
CA LEU A 22 4.72 -7.80 -9.59
C LEU A 22 3.70 -8.16 -8.50
N SER A 23 3.47 -7.29 -7.52
CA SER A 23 2.62 -7.57 -6.35
C SER A 23 1.24 -8.12 -6.72
N PRO A 24 0.48 -7.55 -7.66
CA PRO A 24 -0.83 -8.08 -8.04
C PRO A 24 -0.84 -9.48 -8.64
N TYR A 25 0.32 -9.98 -9.10
CA TYR A 25 0.46 -11.30 -9.70
C TYR A 25 0.97 -12.36 -8.73
N ILE A 26 1.65 -11.93 -7.66
CA ILE A 26 2.31 -12.83 -6.70
C ILE A 26 1.66 -12.81 -5.32
N ALA A 27 0.84 -11.80 -5.02
CA ALA A 27 0.09 -11.73 -3.78
C ALA A 27 -0.93 -12.87 -3.73
N SER A 28 -1.06 -13.50 -2.54
CA SER A 28 -2.07 -14.53 -2.33
C SER A 28 -3.46 -13.91 -2.36
N GLY A 29 -4.43 -14.65 -2.89
CA GLY A 29 -5.85 -14.32 -2.76
C GLY A 29 -6.50 -14.95 -1.53
N ASP A 30 -5.73 -15.70 -0.72
CA ASP A 30 -6.22 -16.22 0.57
C ASP A 30 -6.28 -15.08 1.60
N PRO A 31 -7.26 -15.11 2.53
CA PRO A 31 -7.42 -14.07 3.52
C PRO A 31 -6.16 -13.95 4.36
N ASP A 32 -5.70 -12.72 4.55
CA ASP A 32 -4.53 -12.45 5.35
C ASP A 32 -4.81 -12.69 6.84
N GLY A 33 -3.80 -12.57 7.70
CA GLY A 33 -4.00 -12.81 9.14
C GLY A 33 -4.99 -11.83 9.79
N LEU A 34 -5.20 -10.64 9.23
CA LEU A 34 -6.13 -9.65 9.74
C LEU A 34 -7.55 -10.00 9.32
N GLU A 35 -7.75 -10.27 8.03
CA GLU A 35 -9.02 -10.67 7.45
C GLU A 35 -9.50 -12.00 8.04
N LYS A 36 -8.62 -13.01 8.11
CA LYS A 36 -8.95 -14.31 8.71
C LYS A 36 -9.35 -14.19 10.19
N SER A 37 -8.68 -13.31 10.95
CA SER A 37 -9.04 -13.05 12.34
C SER A 37 -10.39 -12.33 12.46
N ALA A 38 -10.70 -11.43 11.53
CA ALA A 38 -11.99 -10.73 11.48
C ALA A 38 -13.14 -11.70 11.13
N GLU A 39 -12.92 -12.59 10.16
CA GLU A 39 -13.85 -13.67 9.80
C GLU A 39 -14.12 -14.59 10.99
N ASP A 40 -13.07 -15.14 11.60
CA ASP A 40 -13.19 -16.10 12.71
C ASP A 40 -13.82 -15.47 13.96
N SER A 41 -13.71 -14.15 14.12
CA SER A 41 -14.36 -13.40 15.20
C SER A 41 -15.82 -13.02 14.91
N GLY A 42 -16.34 -13.36 13.72
CA GLY A 42 -17.68 -12.95 13.26
C GLY A 42 -17.80 -11.45 12.94
N VAL A 43 -16.68 -10.73 12.89
CA VAL A 43 -16.63 -9.29 12.59
C VAL A 43 -16.73 -9.05 11.08
N ALA A 44 -16.29 -9.99 10.24
CA ALA A 44 -16.37 -9.82 8.79
C ALA A 44 -17.82 -9.85 8.25
N GLU A 45 -18.73 -10.60 8.88
CA GLU A 45 -20.14 -10.72 8.43
C GLU A 45 -21.06 -9.60 8.94
N ASP A 46 -20.81 -9.07 10.14
CA ASP A 46 -21.61 -8.00 10.77
C ASP A 46 -21.18 -6.58 10.35
N PHE A 47 -20.10 -6.50 9.57
CA PHE A 47 -19.49 -5.26 9.11
C PHE A 47 -19.21 -5.35 7.60
N SER A 48 -20.26 -5.47 6.78
CA SER A 48 -20.15 -4.74 5.51
C SER A 48 -19.87 -3.29 5.91
N VAL A 49 -18.80 -2.71 5.38
CA VAL A 49 -18.33 -1.39 5.83
C VAL A 49 -19.39 -0.29 5.61
N GLU A 50 -20.47 -0.62 4.90
CA GLU A 50 -21.75 0.09 4.82
C GLU A 50 -22.42 0.42 6.19
N GLU A 51 -22.23 -0.37 7.26
CA GLU A 51 -23.03 -0.23 8.50
C GLU A 51 -22.33 0.44 9.70
N ILE A 52 -21.03 0.75 9.61
CA ILE A 52 -20.40 1.66 10.59
C ILE A 52 -20.78 3.09 10.22
N ASN A 53 -21.90 3.59 10.76
CA ASN A 53 -22.39 4.98 10.72
C ASN A 53 -21.30 6.05 10.49
N GLY A 54 -20.95 6.31 9.22
CA GLY A 54 -20.09 7.42 8.79
C GLY A 54 -18.62 7.10 8.49
N ILE A 55 -18.16 5.85 8.56
CA ILE A 55 -16.85 5.48 8.01
C ILE A 55 -17.06 4.98 6.58
N PRO A 56 -16.61 5.71 5.55
CA PRO A 56 -16.71 5.21 4.18
C PRO A 56 -15.88 3.94 4.05
N ASP A 57 -16.35 3.01 3.21
CA ASP A 57 -15.57 1.86 2.74
C ASP A 57 -14.14 2.28 2.42
N ALA A 58 -13.20 1.40 2.74
CA ALA A 58 -11.81 1.61 2.37
C ALA A 58 -11.78 1.96 0.87
N ILE A 59 -11.12 3.07 0.53
CA ILE A 59 -11.09 3.54 -0.87
C ILE A 59 -10.35 2.54 -1.75
N PHE A 60 -9.37 1.80 -1.18
CA PHE A 60 -8.56 0.80 -1.86
C PHE A 60 -8.32 -0.45 -0.98
N PRO A 61 -9.33 -1.30 -0.73
CA PRO A 61 -9.11 -2.58 -0.06
C PRO A 61 -8.14 -3.41 -0.90
N ASP A 62 -7.08 -3.95 -0.30
CA ASP A 62 -6.05 -4.75 -0.97
C ASP A 62 -5.52 -4.13 -2.28
N TYR A 63 -5.40 -2.80 -2.31
CA TYR A 63 -4.99 -2.01 -3.48
C TYR A 63 -5.96 -2.05 -4.67
N ALA A 64 -7.10 -2.73 -4.53
CA ALA A 64 -8.16 -2.84 -5.51
C ALA A 64 -9.07 -1.60 -5.47
N PHE A 65 -9.50 -1.15 -6.64
CA PHE A 65 -10.45 -0.03 -6.72
C PHE A 65 -11.86 -0.59 -6.49
N ALA A 66 -12.64 0.03 -5.60
CA ALA A 66 -13.99 -0.45 -5.26
C ALA A 66 -14.91 -0.65 -6.49
N ASN A 67 -14.74 0.15 -7.54
CA ASN A 67 -15.55 0.05 -8.78
C ASN A 67 -15.01 -0.98 -9.80
N ASP A 68 -13.77 -1.43 -9.66
CA ASP A 68 -13.11 -2.34 -10.61
C ASP A 68 -11.99 -3.13 -9.88
N PRO A 69 -12.37 -4.09 -9.00
CA PRO A 69 -11.44 -4.68 -8.06
C PRO A 69 -10.44 -5.63 -8.73
N ASP A 70 -10.83 -6.30 -9.80
CA ASP A 70 -9.99 -7.28 -10.51
C ASP A 70 -9.01 -6.62 -11.50
N ASN A 71 -9.07 -5.29 -11.65
CA ASN A 71 -8.22 -4.58 -12.60
C ASN A 71 -6.80 -4.40 -12.08
N GLN A 72 -5.94 -5.34 -12.46
CA GLN A 72 -4.53 -5.37 -12.09
C GLN A 72 -3.78 -4.09 -12.48
N VAL A 73 -4.14 -3.43 -13.58
CA VAL A 73 -3.49 -2.18 -13.98
C VAL A 73 -3.77 -1.09 -12.94
N LEU A 74 -5.02 -0.99 -12.48
CA LEU A 74 -5.40 -0.04 -11.44
C LEU A 74 -4.71 -0.38 -10.11
N GLN A 75 -4.61 -1.65 -9.73
CA GLN A 75 -3.89 -2.08 -8.53
C GLN A 75 -2.39 -1.68 -8.58
N ILE A 76 -1.72 -1.88 -9.72
CA ILE A 76 -0.33 -1.42 -9.92
C ILE A 76 -0.23 0.09 -9.75
N VAL A 77 -1.17 0.85 -10.32
CA VAL A 77 -1.21 2.30 -10.19
C VAL A 77 -1.38 2.73 -8.72
N ALA A 78 -2.28 2.10 -7.97
CA ALA A 78 -2.45 2.35 -6.53
C ALA A 78 -1.15 2.10 -5.76
N LEU A 79 -0.48 0.97 -6.02
CA LEU A 79 0.80 0.62 -5.38
C LEU A 79 1.91 1.63 -5.68
N VAL A 80 2.07 2.01 -6.95
CA VAL A 80 3.10 2.98 -7.36
C VAL A 80 2.84 4.35 -6.73
N ILE A 81 1.59 4.82 -6.75
CA ILE A 81 1.22 6.10 -6.12
C ILE A 81 1.47 6.03 -4.61
N GLY A 82 1.03 4.96 -3.95
CA GLY A 82 1.24 4.74 -2.51
C GLY A 82 2.72 4.73 -2.14
N ALA A 83 3.57 4.07 -2.93
CA ALA A 83 5.01 4.06 -2.74
C ALA A 83 5.63 5.46 -2.88
N ILE A 84 5.25 6.23 -3.92
CA ILE A 84 5.72 7.60 -4.12
C ILE A 84 5.33 8.50 -2.95
N VAL A 85 4.06 8.43 -2.51
CA VAL A 85 3.56 9.21 -1.37
C VAL A 85 4.31 8.84 -0.09
N THR A 86 4.52 7.55 0.17
CA THR A 86 5.25 7.08 1.36
C THR A 86 6.69 7.58 1.37
N LEU A 87 7.40 7.50 0.24
CA LEU A 87 8.76 8.01 0.12
C LEU A 87 8.81 9.54 0.29
N ALA A 88 7.86 10.27 -0.29
CA ALA A 88 7.77 11.72 -0.17
C ALA A 88 7.51 12.14 1.29
N LEU A 89 6.60 11.46 1.98
CA LEU A 89 6.32 11.71 3.40
C LEU A 89 7.51 11.37 4.28
N GLY A 90 8.15 10.21 4.07
CA GLY A 90 9.35 9.82 4.80
C GLY A 90 10.49 10.83 4.62
N TYR A 91 10.69 11.31 3.39
CA TYR A 91 11.66 12.36 3.10
C TYR A 91 11.29 13.70 3.76
N ALA A 92 10.02 14.11 3.70
CA ALA A 92 9.54 15.33 4.35
C ALA A 92 9.75 15.29 5.86
N VAL A 93 9.44 14.16 6.51
CA VAL A 93 9.70 13.95 7.95
C VAL A 93 11.20 14.03 8.24
N ALA A 94 12.04 13.38 7.44
CA ALA A 94 13.48 13.43 7.61
C ALA A 94 14.03 14.86 7.52
N GLU A 95 13.53 15.67 6.57
CA GLU A 95 13.94 17.06 6.42
C GLU A 95 13.46 17.94 7.59
N VAL A 96 12.23 17.74 8.06
CA VAL A 96 11.72 18.43 9.27
C VAL A 96 12.58 18.09 10.48
N VAL A 97 12.90 16.82 10.71
CA VAL A 97 13.75 16.40 11.83
C VAL A 97 15.16 16.98 11.69
N ARG A 98 15.73 16.99 10.47
CA ARG A 98 17.03 17.59 10.19
C ARG A 98 17.06 19.09 10.47
N SER A 99 16.00 19.82 10.13
CA SER A 99 15.90 21.27 10.36
C SER A 99 15.83 21.68 11.84
N ARG A 100 15.49 20.74 12.72
CA ARG A 100 15.31 20.97 14.16
C ARG A 100 16.54 20.60 14.99
N ASN A 101 17.57 20.06 14.36
CA ASN A 101 18.82 19.57 14.97
C ASN A 101 19.99 20.44 14.53
#